data_AF-A0A7Y7N3G8-F1
#
_entry.id   AF-A0A7Y7N3G8-F1
#
_cell.length_a   1.000
_cell.length_b   1.000
_cell.length_c   1.000
_cell.angle_alpha   90.00
_cell.angle_beta   90.00
_cell.angle_gamma   90.00
#
_symmetry.space_group_name_H-M   'P 1'
#
loop_
_entity.id
_entity.type
_entity.pdbx_description
1 polymer ?
#
loop_
_entity_poly.entity_id
_entity_poly.type
_entity_poly.pdbx_seq_one_letter_code
_entity_poly.pdbx_strand_id
1 'polypeptide(L)'
;MQISKIATAVALSTGLLFGCNSDGLPIPTDPGGTDPVEPVEVYSIENVYWDLTGGAVAAQSLSGTSPYRFDNDEEGTRALSIYSGDVANGFTFESSIYTAEEEGVVSFEGKDCTYTVTEQQLDMTCEKDDVETAYSATEITDESVITALENADDGKPKSVDDVNAAIASAEEGATIELSSQGTFDTGVIELNKAVILDGASLVTITGDACIDVTAPGASIKNMTFANDKLDGCFGRESAGTSDNETGAIIIGKIGKDSDPVALENLKFDANGITGDDLGEKKASWLFSRGYFTLDSSEFVGLSGSIQNNAIRINCSSNNARFGSQITNNTFTIKSGGSDVGGIKVGDSSSAEIKDTDNNNTCNVTVESNTFNGYKTLLSADNTSDFRNTAIYAQPSAVNTAAGKENILN
;
A
#
# COMPACT_ATOMS: atom_id res chain seq x y z
N MET A 1 -8.50 35.40 -0.75
CA MET A 1 -7.79 35.87 0.46
C MET A 1 -8.24 34.98 1.61
N GLN A 2 -7.51 33.88 1.81
CA GLN A 2 -7.68 32.94 2.92
C GLN A 2 -6.28 32.53 3.32
N ILE A 3 -5.97 32.70 4.59
CA ILE A 3 -4.63 32.65 5.17
C ILE A 3 -4.38 31.20 5.59
N SER A 4 -3.36 30.57 5.00
CA SER A 4 -2.82 29.29 5.44
C SER A 4 -2.11 29.48 6.79
N LYS A 5 -2.44 28.64 7.77
CA LYS A 5 -1.82 28.61 9.10
C LYS A 5 -0.66 27.62 9.06
N ILE A 6 0.55 28.13 9.10
CA ILE A 6 1.75 27.33 9.39
C ILE A 6 1.87 27.24 10.92
N ALA A 7 1.89 26.03 11.45
CA ALA A 7 2.15 25.77 12.86
C ALA A 7 3.68 25.78 13.09
N THR A 8 4.19 26.87 13.64
CA THR A 8 5.57 26.93 14.15
C THR A 8 5.64 26.19 15.49
N ALA A 9 6.33 25.05 15.51
CA ALA A 9 6.72 24.38 16.75
C ALA A 9 7.81 25.21 17.44
N VAL A 10 7.44 25.93 18.51
CA VAL A 10 8.40 26.62 19.38
C VAL A 10 8.90 25.64 20.42
N ALA A 11 10.14 25.17 20.29
CA ALA A 11 10.82 24.44 21.35
C ALA A 11 11.17 25.42 22.49
N LEU A 12 10.48 25.26 23.62
CA LEU A 12 10.78 25.94 24.88
C LEU A 12 12.13 25.46 25.42
N SER A 13 13.20 26.22 25.18
CA SER A 13 14.45 26.02 25.91
C SER A 13 14.28 26.54 27.35
N THR A 14 14.31 25.61 28.30
CA THR A 14 14.32 25.92 29.74
C THR A 14 15.74 26.33 30.14
N GLY A 15 16.12 27.56 29.82
CA GLY A 15 17.31 28.22 30.35
C GLY A 15 16.99 29.00 31.62
N LEU A 16 16.91 28.32 32.77
CA LEU A 16 16.92 28.99 34.08
C LEU A 16 18.31 29.61 34.32
N LEU A 17 18.43 30.92 34.11
CA LEU A 17 19.54 31.73 34.59
C LEU A 17 19.00 32.79 35.54
N PHE A 18 19.11 32.57 36.85
CA PHE A 18 19.45 33.60 37.84
C PHE A 18 19.92 32.92 39.14
N GLY A 19 21.24 32.84 39.30
CA GLY A 19 21.90 32.53 40.56
C GLY A 19 23.18 33.33 40.64
N CYS A 20 23.13 34.49 41.28
CA CYS A 20 24.31 35.26 41.65
C CYS A 20 25.19 34.41 42.56
N ASN A 21 26.44 34.15 42.16
CA ASN A 21 27.47 33.72 43.10
C ASN A 21 28.34 34.92 43.46
N SER A 22 28.18 35.38 44.71
CA SER A 22 29.25 36.04 45.45
C SER A 22 30.26 34.97 45.86
N ASP A 23 31.50 35.08 45.40
CA ASP A 23 32.68 35.09 46.26
C ASP A 23 33.94 34.95 45.39
N GLY A 24 34.87 35.89 45.60
CA GLY A 24 36.06 36.06 44.79
C GLY A 24 37.10 34.98 45.02
N LEU A 25 37.38 34.21 43.97
CA LEU A 25 38.63 33.48 43.76
C LEU A 25 39.01 33.55 42.27
N PRO A 26 40.30 33.57 41.90
CA PRO A 26 40.75 33.86 40.54
C PRO A 26 40.50 32.70 39.57
N ILE A 27 40.11 33.07 38.35
CA ILE A 27 39.82 32.19 37.21
C ILE A 27 41.11 31.48 36.74
N PRO A 28 41.13 30.14 36.61
CA PRO A 28 42.17 29.44 35.85
C PRO A 28 41.89 29.64 34.35
N THR A 29 42.88 30.11 33.61
CA THR A 29 42.86 30.09 32.13
C THR A 29 42.99 28.66 31.63
N ASP A 30 41.91 28.09 31.09
CA ASP A 30 41.93 26.84 30.33
C ASP A 30 42.13 27.15 28.82
N PRO A 31 43.09 26.53 28.12
CA PRO A 31 43.33 26.80 26.70
C PRO A 31 42.54 25.82 25.82
N GLY A 32 41.67 26.37 24.97
CA GLY A 32 41.18 25.68 23.78
C GLY A 32 39.95 24.78 24.01
N GLY A 33 38.77 25.38 23.93
CA GLY A 33 37.54 24.68 23.54
C GLY A 33 37.24 25.03 22.09
N THR A 34 37.25 24.04 21.21
CA THR A 34 36.55 24.14 19.91
C THR A 34 35.07 24.32 20.22
N ASP A 35 34.49 25.43 19.78
CA ASP A 35 33.03 25.63 19.87
C ASP A 35 32.30 24.37 19.37
N PRO A 36 31.21 23.96 20.02
CA PRO A 36 30.35 22.93 19.46
C PRO A 36 29.86 23.44 18.11
N VAL A 37 30.17 22.69 17.04
CA VAL A 37 29.61 22.93 15.70
C VAL A 37 28.10 23.02 15.87
N GLU A 38 27.51 24.16 15.51
CA GLU A 38 26.05 24.29 15.46
C GLU A 38 25.49 23.17 14.57
N PRO A 39 24.38 22.51 14.96
CA PRO A 39 23.76 21.52 14.10
C PRO A 39 23.43 22.21 12.78
N VAL A 40 24.07 21.75 11.70
CA VAL A 40 23.71 22.16 10.33
C VAL A 40 22.31 21.60 10.11
N GLU A 41 21.31 22.47 10.00
CA GLU A 41 19.98 22.06 9.55
C GLU A 41 20.13 21.50 8.12
N VAL A 42 19.97 20.19 7.97
CA VAL A 42 19.93 19.57 6.65
C VAL A 42 18.53 19.80 6.11
N TYR A 43 18.41 20.51 5.00
CA TYR A 43 17.12 20.72 4.35
C TYR A 43 16.64 19.39 3.73
N SER A 44 15.33 19.13 3.77
CA SER A 44 14.76 17.91 3.17
C SER A 44 14.89 17.96 1.64
N ILE A 45 15.21 16.81 1.04
CA ILE A 45 15.19 16.58 -0.42
C ILE A 45 13.76 16.36 -0.95
N GLU A 46 12.81 16.06 -0.05
CA GLU A 46 11.48 15.58 -0.40
C GLU A 46 10.54 16.72 -0.85
N ASN A 47 9.58 16.38 -1.71
CA ASN A 47 8.53 17.25 -2.25
C ASN A 47 9.05 18.52 -2.96
N VAL A 48 10.29 18.46 -3.46
CA VAL A 48 10.96 19.51 -4.23
C VAL A 48 11.36 18.98 -5.61
N TYR A 49 11.26 19.83 -6.64
CA TYR A 49 11.76 19.53 -7.98
C TYR A 49 13.24 19.91 -8.07
N TRP A 50 14.08 18.94 -8.41
CA TRP A 50 15.53 19.10 -8.50
C TRP A 50 15.99 18.97 -9.95
N ASP A 51 16.79 19.92 -10.42
CA ASP A 51 17.46 19.85 -11.72
C ASP A 51 18.82 19.14 -11.57
N LEU A 52 18.84 17.80 -11.73
CA LEU A 52 20.04 17.01 -11.51
C LEU A 52 21.02 17.10 -12.68
N THR A 53 22.29 17.27 -12.32
CA THR A 53 23.45 17.26 -13.21
C THR A 53 24.48 16.23 -12.70
N GLY A 54 24.97 15.36 -13.59
CA GLY A 54 26.02 14.37 -13.27
C GLY A 54 25.66 12.90 -13.58
N GLY A 55 26.69 12.04 -13.61
CA GLY A 55 26.59 10.59 -13.83
C GLY A 55 26.34 10.11 -15.27
N ALA A 56 26.54 8.80 -15.54
CA ALA A 56 26.29 8.15 -16.83
C ALA A 56 24.79 8.11 -17.22
N VAL A 57 23.89 8.45 -16.29
CA VAL A 57 22.43 8.53 -16.48
C VAL A 57 22.02 9.84 -17.17
N ALA A 58 22.92 10.82 -17.28
CA ALA A 58 22.77 11.95 -18.21
C ALA A 58 22.64 11.53 -19.69
N ALA A 59 22.80 10.23 -20.01
CA ALA A 59 22.67 9.68 -21.34
C ALA A 59 21.22 9.42 -21.82
N GLN A 60 20.20 9.57 -20.97
CA GLN A 60 18.79 9.40 -21.38
C GLN A 60 18.03 10.72 -21.61
N SER A 61 18.56 11.84 -21.13
CA SER A 61 18.00 13.16 -21.44
C SER A 61 18.66 13.74 -22.69
N LEU A 62 17.86 13.97 -23.73
CA LEU A 62 18.29 14.72 -24.91
C LEU A 62 18.65 16.20 -24.59
N SER A 63 18.37 16.70 -23.37
CA SER A 63 18.64 18.08 -22.95
C SER A 63 19.86 18.27 -22.02
N GLY A 64 20.46 17.19 -21.50
CA GLY A 64 21.62 17.27 -20.59
C GLY A 64 21.30 17.62 -19.14
N THR A 65 20.01 17.73 -18.81
CA THR A 65 19.46 17.79 -17.45
C THR A 65 18.18 16.96 -17.37
N SER A 66 17.88 16.38 -16.21
CA SER A 66 16.63 15.66 -15.94
C SER A 66 16.08 16.17 -14.61
N PRO A 67 14.86 16.71 -14.57
CA PRO A 67 14.19 17.00 -13.32
C PRO A 67 13.91 15.71 -12.54
N TYR A 68 14.07 15.74 -11.22
CA TYR A 68 13.73 14.67 -10.29
C TYR A 68 12.78 15.23 -9.24
N ARG A 69 11.91 14.38 -8.70
CA ARG A 69 11.11 14.69 -7.51
C ARG A 69 11.08 13.50 -6.58
N PHE A 70 11.45 13.73 -5.32
CA PHE A 70 11.35 12.73 -4.25
C PHE A 70 10.05 13.00 -3.51
N ASP A 71 8.97 12.36 -3.92
CA ASP A 71 7.66 12.50 -3.28
C ASP A 71 7.65 11.79 -1.92
N ASN A 72 7.03 12.42 -0.92
CA ASN A 72 6.72 11.80 0.36
C ASN A 72 5.33 12.26 0.79
N ASP A 73 4.38 11.34 0.85
CA ASP A 73 3.01 11.63 1.31
C ASP A 73 2.90 11.58 2.85
N GLU A 74 1.77 12.07 3.39
CA GLU A 74 1.53 12.06 4.85
C GLU A 74 1.46 10.65 5.44
N GLU A 75 1.31 9.62 4.61
CA GLU A 75 1.22 8.21 5.00
C GLU A 75 2.59 7.50 4.93
N GLY A 76 3.63 8.17 4.42
CA GLY A 76 5.00 7.69 4.30
C GLY A 76 5.28 6.91 3.01
N THR A 77 4.39 6.95 2.02
CA THR A 77 4.67 6.43 0.67
C THR A 77 5.66 7.36 -0.02
N ARG A 78 6.72 6.75 -0.54
CA ARG A 78 7.86 7.46 -1.11
C ARG A 78 8.09 7.05 -2.55
N ALA A 79 7.98 8.02 -3.46
CA ALA A 79 8.16 7.82 -4.89
C ALA A 79 9.26 8.74 -5.43
N LEU A 80 10.19 8.19 -6.20
CA LEU A 80 11.13 8.96 -6.99
C LEU A 80 10.59 9.04 -8.41
N SER A 81 10.26 10.27 -8.84
CA SER A 81 9.85 10.58 -10.20
C SER A 81 11.02 11.17 -10.99
N ILE A 82 11.35 10.58 -12.14
CA ILE A 82 12.42 11.02 -13.05
C ILE A 82 11.78 11.50 -14.34
N TYR A 83 12.02 12.77 -14.68
CA TYR A 83 11.37 13.43 -15.81
C TYR A 83 12.27 13.45 -17.05
N SER A 84 11.61 13.37 -18.21
CA SER A 84 12.23 13.52 -19.52
C SER A 84 11.38 14.43 -20.41
N GLY A 85 12.01 15.19 -21.30
CA GLY A 85 11.33 16.17 -22.16
C GLY A 85 11.67 17.62 -21.80
N ASP A 86 10.81 18.55 -22.23
CA ASP A 86 10.99 19.98 -22.00
C ASP A 86 9.64 20.72 -22.03
N VAL A 87 9.63 22.00 -21.63
CA VAL A 87 8.41 22.83 -21.59
C VAL A 87 7.73 22.98 -22.96
N ALA A 88 8.49 22.96 -24.06
CA ALA A 88 7.94 23.17 -25.39
C ALA A 88 7.27 21.91 -25.95
N ASN A 89 7.78 20.73 -25.60
CA ASN A 89 7.33 19.44 -26.09
C ASN A 89 6.48 18.65 -25.08
N GLY A 90 6.42 19.11 -23.83
CA GLY A 90 5.83 18.40 -22.70
C GLY A 90 6.85 17.48 -22.01
N PHE A 91 6.58 17.21 -20.73
CA PHE A 91 7.36 16.25 -19.95
C PHE A 91 6.62 14.90 -19.87
N THR A 92 7.41 13.83 -19.84
CA THR A 92 6.98 12.51 -19.35
C THR A 92 7.80 12.13 -18.14
N PHE A 93 7.32 11.15 -17.36
CA PHE A 93 8.06 10.66 -16.21
C PHE A 93 7.93 9.16 -16.00
N GLU A 94 8.93 8.61 -15.31
CA GLU A 94 8.88 7.28 -14.69
C GLU A 94 8.95 7.44 -13.18
N SER A 95 8.25 6.58 -12.44
CA SER A 95 8.27 6.58 -10.98
C SER A 95 8.69 5.23 -10.42
N SER A 96 9.43 5.27 -9.32
CA SER A 96 9.91 4.10 -8.59
C SER A 96 9.83 4.35 -7.09
N ILE A 97 9.78 3.28 -6.30
CA ILE A 97 9.82 3.40 -4.83
C ILE A 97 11.24 3.80 -4.41
N TYR A 98 11.34 4.69 -3.42
CA TYR A 98 12.57 4.87 -2.66
C TYR A 98 12.33 4.71 -1.17
N THR A 99 13.39 4.43 -0.42
CA THR A 99 13.38 4.40 1.05
C THR A 99 14.28 5.50 1.59
N ALA A 100 13.98 6.00 2.79
CA ALA A 100 14.80 6.98 3.50
C ALA A 100 14.64 6.76 5.01
N GLU A 101 15.33 5.74 5.52
CA GLU A 101 15.27 5.35 6.94
C GLU A 101 16.08 6.28 7.84
N GLU A 102 17.08 6.97 7.28
CA GLU A 102 17.96 7.92 7.96
C GLU A 102 18.01 9.25 7.18
N GLU A 103 18.05 10.36 7.90
CA GLU A 103 18.18 11.68 7.29
C GLU A 103 19.51 11.79 6.51
N GLY A 104 19.46 12.37 5.31
CA GLY A 104 20.63 12.41 4.42
C GLY A 104 20.93 11.09 3.70
N VAL A 105 20.09 10.06 3.84
CA VAL A 105 20.25 8.77 3.13
C VAL A 105 18.96 8.39 2.42
N VAL A 106 19.06 8.02 1.14
CA VAL A 106 17.97 7.42 0.35
C VAL A 106 18.45 6.14 -0.31
N SER A 107 17.56 5.18 -0.55
CA SER A 107 17.86 4.00 -1.37
C SER A 107 16.77 3.74 -2.40
N PHE A 108 17.16 3.59 -3.66
CA PHE A 108 16.27 3.30 -4.79
C PHE A 108 16.99 2.48 -5.86
N GLU A 109 16.27 1.58 -6.54
CA GLU A 109 16.84 0.69 -7.58
C GLU A 109 18.09 -0.12 -7.15
N GLY A 110 18.19 -0.43 -5.85
CA GLY A 110 19.35 -1.09 -5.25
C GLY A 110 20.61 -0.23 -5.23
N LYS A 111 20.46 1.10 -5.24
CA LYS A 111 21.52 2.08 -5.05
C LYS A 111 21.30 2.77 -3.70
N ASP A 112 22.32 2.77 -2.86
CA ASP A 112 22.30 3.58 -1.64
C ASP A 112 22.95 4.91 -1.95
N CYS A 113 22.26 6.00 -1.59
CA CYS A 113 22.71 7.35 -1.84
C CYS A 113 22.76 8.16 -0.55
N THR A 114 23.87 8.84 -0.32
CA THR A 114 24.00 9.88 0.70
C THR A 114 23.84 11.24 0.07
N TYR A 115 23.13 12.16 0.73
CA TYR A 115 22.92 13.50 0.21
C TYR A 115 23.08 14.59 1.27
N THR A 116 23.29 15.81 0.80
CA THR A 116 23.28 17.04 1.60
C THR A 116 22.56 18.12 0.82
N VAL A 117 21.70 18.88 1.49
CA VAL A 117 21.01 20.03 0.89
C VAL A 117 21.45 21.31 1.59
N THR A 118 21.92 22.29 0.82
CA THR A 118 22.32 23.63 1.30
C THR A 118 21.78 24.70 0.37
N GLU A 119 20.96 25.63 0.87
CA GLU A 119 20.51 26.82 0.13
C GLU A 119 20.08 26.52 -1.33
N GLN A 120 19.14 25.58 -1.51
CA GLN A 120 18.61 25.16 -2.82
C GLN A 120 19.57 24.35 -3.70
N GLN A 121 20.70 23.89 -3.15
CA GLN A 121 21.62 22.98 -3.81
C GLN A 121 21.57 21.62 -3.13
N LEU A 122 21.55 20.58 -3.94
CA LEU A 122 21.61 19.18 -3.51
C LEU A 122 22.91 18.58 -4.03
N ASP A 123 23.74 18.07 -3.12
CA ASP A 123 24.86 17.21 -3.46
C ASP A 123 24.49 15.78 -3.06
N MET A 124 24.58 14.83 -3.97
CA MET A 124 24.21 13.44 -3.75
C MET A 124 25.26 12.49 -4.29
N THR A 125 25.58 11.45 -3.55
CA THR A 125 26.54 10.42 -3.93
C THR A 125 25.87 9.07 -3.80
N CYS A 126 25.78 8.32 -4.90
CA CYS A 126 25.16 7.00 -4.94
C CYS A 126 26.18 5.92 -5.21
N GLU A 127 26.05 4.78 -4.55
CA GLU A 127 26.88 3.60 -4.74
C GLU A 127 26.07 2.44 -5.32
N LYS A 128 26.61 1.79 -6.36
CA LYS A 128 26.10 0.52 -6.88
C LYS A 128 27.25 -0.37 -7.28
N ASP A 129 27.28 -1.60 -6.79
CA ASP A 129 28.31 -2.60 -7.10
C ASP A 129 29.75 -2.05 -6.88
N ASP A 130 29.98 -1.38 -5.75
CA ASP A 130 31.23 -0.68 -5.38
C ASP A 130 31.64 0.47 -6.34
N VAL A 131 30.72 0.95 -7.19
CA VAL A 131 30.93 2.10 -8.08
C VAL A 131 30.19 3.32 -7.54
N GLU A 132 30.97 4.30 -7.07
CA GLU A 132 30.46 5.57 -6.58
C GLU A 132 30.21 6.55 -7.73
N THR A 133 29.04 7.20 -7.71
CA THR A 133 28.65 8.24 -8.67
C THR A 133 28.14 9.47 -7.93
N ALA A 134 28.77 10.62 -8.17
CA ALA A 134 28.32 11.91 -7.64
C ALA A 134 27.34 12.62 -8.59
N TYR A 135 26.37 13.29 -7.98
CA TYR A 135 25.33 14.10 -8.59
C TYR A 135 25.27 15.44 -7.86
N SER A 136 24.99 16.50 -8.61
CA SER A 136 24.69 17.83 -8.07
C SER A 136 23.39 18.33 -8.67
N ALA A 137 22.53 18.97 -7.89
CA ALA A 137 21.29 19.53 -8.38
C ALA A 137 21.01 20.92 -7.81
N THR A 138 20.20 21.68 -8.53
CA THR A 138 19.63 22.94 -8.06
C THR A 138 18.11 22.81 -8.01
N GLU A 139 17.47 23.42 -7.00
CA GLU A 139 16.02 23.49 -6.93
C GLU A 139 15.45 24.22 -8.16
N ILE A 140 14.40 23.65 -8.75
CA ILE A 140 13.63 24.29 -9.81
C ILE A 140 12.59 25.20 -9.17
N THR A 141 12.77 26.51 -9.32
CA THR A 141 11.85 27.54 -8.79
C THR A 141 11.04 28.25 -9.88
N ASP A 142 11.22 27.89 -11.15
CA ASP A 142 10.45 28.48 -12.26
C ASP A 142 9.05 27.88 -12.31
N GLU A 143 8.05 28.67 -11.91
CA GLU A 143 6.63 28.28 -11.87
C GLU A 143 6.11 27.72 -13.20
N SER A 144 6.62 28.20 -14.34
CA SER A 144 6.19 27.68 -15.65
C SER A 144 6.73 26.28 -15.92
N VAL A 145 7.94 25.98 -15.44
CA VAL A 145 8.55 24.65 -15.51
C VAL A 145 7.86 23.71 -14.51
N ILE A 146 7.64 24.16 -13.27
CA ILE A 146 6.91 23.40 -12.24
C ILE A 146 5.53 23.01 -12.77
N THR A 147 4.76 23.98 -13.29
CA THR A 147 3.44 23.71 -13.87
C THR A 147 3.53 22.67 -15.00
N ALA A 148 4.58 22.71 -15.84
CA ALA A 148 4.75 21.73 -16.91
C ALA A 148 5.10 20.33 -16.37
N LEU A 149 5.86 20.24 -15.29
CA LEU A 149 6.22 18.97 -14.61
C LEU A 149 5.02 18.36 -13.88
N GLU A 150 4.20 19.18 -13.22
CA GLU A 150 2.96 18.75 -12.58
C GLU A 150 1.93 18.21 -13.60
N ASN A 151 1.99 18.69 -14.84
CA ASN A 151 1.15 18.21 -15.94
C ASN A 151 1.82 17.10 -16.78
N ALA A 152 2.95 16.56 -16.34
CA ALA A 152 3.65 15.51 -17.07
C ALA A 152 2.82 14.21 -17.15
N ASP A 153 3.08 13.43 -18.19
CA ASP A 153 2.38 12.17 -18.43
C ASP A 153 3.32 10.96 -18.34
N ASP A 154 2.94 9.92 -17.61
CA ASP A 154 3.67 8.65 -17.56
C ASP A 154 3.13 7.64 -18.58
N GLY A 155 2.07 8.00 -19.31
CA GLY A 155 1.43 7.13 -20.28
C GLY A 155 0.68 5.95 -19.65
N LYS A 156 0.45 5.99 -18.32
CA LYS A 156 -0.22 4.93 -17.55
C LYS A 156 -1.67 5.34 -17.25
N PRO A 157 -2.59 4.38 -17.02
CA PRO A 157 -3.96 4.69 -16.61
C PRO A 157 -3.99 5.50 -15.31
N LYS A 158 -4.82 6.56 -15.29
CA LYS A 158 -4.96 7.51 -14.16
C LYS A 158 -6.36 7.51 -13.55
N SER A 159 -7.29 6.73 -14.10
CA SER A 159 -8.67 6.61 -13.62
C SER A 159 -9.20 5.20 -13.86
N VAL A 160 -10.31 4.84 -13.20
CA VAL A 160 -10.98 3.54 -13.43
C VAL A 160 -11.39 3.34 -14.89
N ASP A 161 -11.85 4.39 -15.57
CA ASP A 161 -12.21 4.32 -16.99
C ASP A 161 -10.99 4.05 -17.87
N ASP A 162 -9.84 4.67 -17.59
CA ASP A 162 -8.59 4.41 -18.31
C ASP A 162 -8.12 2.97 -18.09
N VAL A 163 -8.24 2.44 -16.87
CA VAL A 163 -7.89 1.05 -16.55
C VAL A 163 -8.77 0.09 -17.34
N ASN A 164 -10.08 0.32 -17.36
CA ASN A 164 -11.02 -0.51 -18.13
C ASN A 164 -10.73 -0.45 -19.64
N ALA A 165 -10.38 0.72 -20.17
CA ALA A 165 -9.95 0.86 -21.57
C ALA A 165 -8.65 0.08 -21.84
N ALA A 166 -7.67 0.16 -20.94
CA ALA A 166 -6.41 -0.59 -21.05
C ALA A 166 -6.65 -2.11 -21.02
N ILE A 167 -7.50 -2.62 -20.10
CA ILE A 167 -7.90 -4.04 -20.04
C ILE A 167 -8.55 -4.49 -21.36
N ALA A 168 -9.45 -3.67 -21.90
CA ALA A 168 -10.12 -3.96 -23.17
C ALA A 168 -9.12 -4.10 -24.33
N SER A 169 -8.10 -3.24 -24.39
CA SER A 169 -7.08 -3.23 -25.43
C SER A 169 -5.94 -4.23 -25.25
N ALA A 170 -5.67 -4.68 -24.03
CA ALA A 170 -4.54 -5.55 -23.72
C ALA A 170 -4.68 -6.97 -24.31
N GLU A 171 -3.56 -7.64 -24.57
CA GLU A 171 -3.51 -9.09 -24.82
C GLU A 171 -3.56 -9.84 -23.47
N GLU A 172 -3.97 -11.11 -23.47
CA GLU A 172 -3.87 -11.95 -22.26
C GLU A 172 -2.39 -12.10 -21.82
N GLY A 173 -2.15 -12.05 -20.52
CA GLY A 173 -0.82 -12.05 -19.91
C GLY A 173 -0.11 -10.68 -19.89
N ALA A 174 -0.70 -9.64 -20.50
CA ALA A 174 -0.12 -8.30 -20.46
C ALA A 174 -0.10 -7.72 -19.03
N THR A 175 0.90 -6.90 -18.73
CA THR A 175 0.94 -6.07 -17.52
C THR A 175 0.42 -4.68 -17.84
N ILE A 176 -0.51 -4.20 -17.03
CA ILE A 176 -1.04 -2.84 -17.05
C ILE A 176 -0.54 -2.19 -15.76
N GLU A 177 0.49 -1.35 -15.88
CA GLU A 177 1.00 -0.55 -14.78
C GLU A 177 0.11 0.67 -14.58
N LEU A 178 -0.30 0.92 -13.34
CA LEU A 178 -1.13 2.06 -12.96
C LEU A 178 -0.25 3.28 -12.62
N SER A 179 -0.76 4.48 -12.90
CA SER A 179 -0.05 5.72 -12.59
C SER A 179 -0.07 6.01 -11.09
N SER A 180 1.08 6.38 -10.52
CA SER A 180 1.20 6.85 -9.12
C SER A 180 0.49 8.21 -8.89
N GLN A 181 0.18 8.94 -9.97
CA GLN A 181 -0.59 10.19 -9.93
C GLN A 181 -2.08 9.95 -10.26
N GLY A 182 -2.51 8.69 -10.40
CA GLY A 182 -3.87 8.33 -10.71
C GLY A 182 -4.84 8.55 -9.54
N THR A 183 -6.10 8.82 -9.86
CA THR A 183 -7.20 8.90 -8.90
C THR A 183 -8.13 7.70 -9.12
N PHE A 184 -8.16 6.79 -8.15
CA PHE A 184 -8.94 5.55 -8.20
C PHE A 184 -9.88 5.48 -7.00
N ASP A 185 -10.80 6.44 -6.91
CA ASP A 185 -11.68 6.66 -5.75
C ASP A 185 -13.14 6.26 -5.99
N THR A 186 -13.55 6.09 -7.25
CA THR A 186 -14.90 5.64 -7.61
C THR A 186 -14.96 4.80 -8.87
N GLY A 187 -16.00 3.98 -8.98
CA GLY A 187 -16.27 3.13 -10.14
C GLY A 187 -15.85 1.67 -9.95
N VAL A 188 -16.02 0.87 -11.01
CA VAL A 188 -15.70 -0.56 -11.00
C VAL A 188 -14.65 -0.85 -12.06
N ILE A 189 -13.53 -1.41 -11.64
CA ILE A 189 -12.52 -1.98 -12.53
C ILE A 189 -12.99 -3.40 -12.90
N GLU A 190 -13.32 -3.60 -14.16
CA GLU A 190 -13.81 -4.88 -14.69
C GLU A 190 -12.64 -5.74 -15.17
N LEU A 191 -12.08 -6.56 -14.26
CA LEU A 191 -10.98 -7.46 -14.58
C LEU A 191 -11.51 -8.75 -15.24
N ASN A 192 -11.93 -8.57 -16.49
CA ASN A 192 -12.59 -9.57 -17.34
C ASN A 192 -11.67 -10.21 -18.40
N LYS A 193 -10.36 -9.89 -18.34
CA LYS A 193 -9.30 -10.52 -19.14
C LYS A 193 -8.17 -10.96 -18.22
N ALA A 194 -7.46 -12.03 -18.59
CA ALA A 194 -6.33 -12.56 -17.83
C ALA A 194 -5.08 -11.67 -17.95
N VAL A 195 -5.13 -10.47 -17.39
CA VAL A 195 -4.04 -9.48 -17.37
C VAL A 195 -3.53 -9.28 -15.94
N ILE A 196 -2.38 -8.62 -15.81
CA ILE A 196 -1.77 -8.26 -14.52
C ILE A 196 -2.01 -6.75 -14.31
N LEU A 197 -2.73 -6.39 -13.26
CA LEU A 197 -2.81 -5.01 -12.76
C LEU A 197 -1.70 -4.81 -11.73
N ASP A 198 -0.79 -3.87 -11.99
CA ASP A 198 0.38 -3.59 -11.16
C ASP A 198 0.37 -2.13 -10.70
N GLY A 199 0.31 -1.89 -9.39
CA GLY A 199 0.37 -0.54 -8.83
C GLY A 199 1.79 -0.06 -8.52
N ALA A 200 2.81 -0.87 -8.79
CA ALA A 200 4.23 -0.60 -8.50
C ALA A 200 4.51 -0.17 -7.04
N SER A 201 3.62 -0.54 -6.12
CA SER A 201 3.53 -0.14 -4.70
C SER A 201 3.44 1.36 -4.45
N LEU A 202 3.01 2.11 -5.46
CA LEU A 202 2.82 3.56 -5.41
C LEU A 202 1.34 3.97 -5.58
N VAL A 203 0.48 3.02 -5.93
CA VAL A 203 -0.95 3.29 -6.19
C VAL A 203 -1.80 2.91 -4.99
N THR A 204 -2.73 3.82 -4.65
CA THR A 204 -3.75 3.62 -3.64
C THR A 204 -5.15 3.71 -4.26
N ILE A 205 -5.95 2.67 -4.08
CA ILE A 205 -7.38 2.64 -4.39
C ILE A 205 -8.14 3.13 -3.15
N THR A 206 -9.03 4.11 -3.31
CA THR A 206 -9.76 4.77 -2.20
C THR A 206 -11.26 4.85 -2.48
N GLY A 207 -11.99 5.55 -1.63
CA GLY A 207 -13.42 5.79 -1.82
C GLY A 207 -14.23 4.50 -1.91
N ASP A 208 -15.15 4.43 -2.88
CA ASP A 208 -15.98 3.25 -3.17
C ASP A 208 -15.51 2.46 -4.39
N ALA A 209 -14.35 2.79 -4.98
CA ALA A 209 -13.79 2.04 -6.09
C ALA A 209 -13.56 0.56 -5.74
N CYS A 210 -13.89 -0.33 -6.67
CA CYS A 210 -13.71 -1.77 -6.47
C CYS A 210 -13.24 -2.50 -7.74
N ILE A 211 -12.72 -3.70 -7.56
CA ILE A 211 -12.28 -4.58 -8.65
C ILE A 211 -13.21 -5.80 -8.73
N ASP A 212 -13.89 -5.97 -9.86
CA ASP A 212 -14.73 -7.13 -10.18
C ASP A 212 -13.98 -8.11 -11.08
N VAL A 213 -13.51 -9.22 -10.50
CA VAL A 213 -12.70 -10.22 -11.20
C VAL A 213 -13.57 -11.34 -11.76
N THR A 214 -13.62 -11.41 -13.08
CA THR A 214 -14.39 -12.40 -13.83
C THR A 214 -13.55 -13.22 -14.80
N ALA A 215 -12.25 -12.92 -14.95
CA ALA A 215 -11.32 -13.73 -15.71
C ALA A 215 -10.43 -14.59 -14.80
N PRO A 216 -10.36 -15.93 -15.03
CA PRO A 216 -9.32 -16.75 -14.40
C PRO A 216 -7.93 -16.36 -14.91
N GLY A 217 -6.90 -16.59 -14.10
CA GLY A 217 -5.52 -16.22 -14.42
C GLY A 217 -5.21 -14.71 -14.38
N ALA A 218 -6.20 -13.87 -14.07
CA ALA A 218 -5.96 -12.45 -13.84
C ALA A 218 -5.16 -12.24 -12.54
N SER A 219 -4.39 -11.15 -12.47
CA SER A 219 -3.56 -10.85 -11.32
C SER A 219 -3.65 -9.38 -10.90
N ILE A 220 -3.53 -9.14 -9.59
CA ILE A 220 -3.54 -7.82 -8.96
C ILE A 220 -2.37 -7.80 -7.99
N LYS A 221 -1.45 -6.83 -8.13
CA LYS A 221 -0.28 -6.76 -7.26
C LYS A 221 0.24 -5.36 -6.98
N ASN A 222 1.03 -5.25 -5.91
CA ASN A 222 1.79 -4.06 -5.54
C ASN A 222 0.92 -2.80 -5.43
N MET A 223 -0.15 -2.84 -4.64
CA MET A 223 -1.01 -1.66 -4.45
C MET A 223 -1.67 -1.65 -3.09
N THR A 224 -2.08 -0.45 -2.68
CA THR A 224 -2.80 -0.21 -1.43
C THR A 224 -4.29 -0.04 -1.71
N PHE A 225 -5.14 -0.60 -0.85
CA PHE A 225 -6.57 -0.36 -0.78
C PHE A 225 -6.85 0.35 0.54
N ALA A 226 -7.25 1.61 0.46
CA ALA A 226 -7.63 2.47 1.58
C ALA A 226 -9.05 3.00 1.39
N ASN A 227 -9.94 2.13 0.90
CA ASN A 227 -11.35 2.43 0.70
C ASN A 227 -12.04 2.85 2.01
N ASP A 228 -12.89 3.87 1.94
CA ASP A 228 -13.79 4.25 3.03
C ASP A 228 -15.17 3.58 2.90
N LYS A 229 -15.44 2.93 1.76
CA LYS A 229 -16.64 2.14 1.47
C LYS A 229 -16.31 0.88 0.69
N LEU A 230 -17.04 -0.20 0.98
CA LEU A 230 -16.77 -1.53 0.38
C LEU A 230 -17.95 -2.06 -0.45
N ASP A 231 -18.94 -1.22 -0.76
CA ASP A 231 -20.17 -1.57 -1.46
C ASP A 231 -20.19 -1.20 -2.95
N GLY A 232 -19.13 -0.59 -3.50
CA GLY A 232 -19.08 -0.21 -4.92
C GLY A 232 -19.29 -1.37 -5.90
N CYS A 233 -19.00 -2.58 -5.44
CA CYS A 233 -19.16 -3.83 -6.18
C CYS A 233 -20.44 -4.60 -5.84
N PHE A 234 -21.29 -4.06 -4.96
CA PHE A 234 -22.52 -4.73 -4.52
C PHE A 234 -23.50 -4.97 -5.68
N GLY A 235 -24.19 -6.11 -5.64
CA GLY A 235 -25.20 -6.48 -6.65
C GLY A 235 -24.62 -7.01 -7.97
N ARG A 236 -23.30 -6.96 -8.16
CA ARG A 236 -22.62 -7.60 -9.30
C ARG A 236 -22.80 -9.12 -9.25
N GLU A 237 -22.71 -9.80 -10.39
CA GLU A 237 -22.85 -11.27 -10.47
C GLU A 237 -21.81 -11.98 -9.60
N SER A 238 -20.58 -11.46 -9.57
CA SER A 238 -19.47 -11.95 -8.75
C SER A 238 -19.77 -11.83 -7.25
N ALA A 239 -20.29 -10.68 -6.81
CA ALA A 239 -20.65 -10.35 -5.44
C ALA A 239 -21.92 -11.10 -4.98
N GLY A 240 -23.05 -10.88 -5.64
CA GLY A 240 -24.38 -11.28 -5.14
C GLY A 240 -25.13 -10.09 -4.52
N THR A 241 -26.25 -10.39 -3.86
CA THR A 241 -27.19 -9.37 -3.34
C THR A 241 -27.34 -9.42 -1.83
N SER A 242 -26.39 -10.06 -1.12
CA SER A 242 -26.41 -10.13 0.35
C SER A 242 -25.35 -9.20 0.92
N ASP A 243 -25.63 -8.60 2.08
CA ASP A 243 -24.82 -7.52 2.68
C ASP A 243 -23.34 -7.91 2.97
N ASN A 244 -23.02 -9.21 2.97
CA ASN A 244 -21.70 -9.74 3.27
C ASN A 244 -20.97 -10.31 2.04
N GLU A 245 -21.46 -9.99 0.84
CA GLU A 245 -20.92 -10.49 -0.42
C GLU A 245 -20.34 -9.37 -1.29
N THR A 246 -19.68 -8.40 -0.67
CA THR A 246 -19.01 -7.28 -1.33
C THR A 246 -17.61 -7.04 -0.75
N GLY A 247 -16.80 -6.25 -1.45
CA GLY A 247 -15.47 -5.84 -1.03
C GLY A 247 -14.76 -4.93 -2.03
N ALA A 248 -13.54 -4.52 -1.66
CA ALA A 248 -12.63 -3.77 -2.54
C ALA A 248 -12.17 -4.64 -3.73
N ILE A 249 -12.03 -5.95 -3.49
CA ILE A 249 -11.85 -6.96 -4.54
C ILE A 249 -12.94 -8.01 -4.38
N ILE A 250 -13.66 -8.29 -5.48
CA ILE A 250 -14.59 -9.40 -5.57
C ILE A 250 -14.14 -10.39 -6.65
N ILE A 251 -14.10 -11.67 -6.30
CA ILE A 251 -13.75 -12.75 -7.23
C ILE A 251 -15.01 -13.57 -7.51
N GLY A 252 -15.42 -13.58 -8.77
CA GLY A 252 -16.59 -14.31 -9.24
C GLY A 252 -16.43 -15.84 -9.16
N LYS A 253 -17.42 -16.55 -9.70
CA LYS A 253 -17.41 -18.02 -9.75
C LYS A 253 -16.47 -18.51 -10.86
N ILE A 254 -15.16 -18.36 -10.68
CA ILE A 254 -14.13 -18.66 -11.70
C ILE A 254 -13.01 -19.57 -11.16
N GLY A 255 -12.22 -20.15 -12.06
CA GLY A 255 -10.98 -20.87 -11.72
C GLY A 255 -11.07 -22.39 -11.49
N LYS A 256 -12.16 -23.05 -11.90
CA LYS A 256 -12.33 -24.51 -11.71
C LYS A 256 -11.46 -25.39 -12.62
N ASP A 257 -11.04 -24.85 -13.77
CA ASP A 257 -10.34 -25.60 -14.83
C ASP A 257 -9.17 -24.79 -15.44
N SER A 258 -8.69 -23.77 -14.70
CA SER A 258 -7.77 -22.73 -15.19
C SER A 258 -6.91 -22.18 -14.05
N ASP A 259 -5.97 -21.28 -14.37
CA ASP A 259 -5.10 -20.63 -13.38
C ASP A 259 -5.91 -19.84 -12.32
N PRO A 260 -5.44 -19.84 -11.06
CA PRO A 260 -6.06 -19.03 -9.99
C PRO A 260 -5.99 -17.55 -10.34
N VAL A 261 -6.89 -16.76 -9.74
CA VAL A 261 -6.64 -15.32 -9.62
C VAL A 261 -5.47 -15.11 -8.66
N ALA A 262 -4.43 -14.40 -9.10
CA ALA A 262 -3.21 -14.20 -8.31
C ALA A 262 -3.19 -12.81 -7.66
N LEU A 263 -3.24 -12.76 -6.34
CA LEU A 263 -3.15 -11.55 -5.53
C LEU A 263 -1.81 -11.56 -4.78
N GLU A 264 -0.99 -10.52 -4.96
CA GLU A 264 0.37 -10.49 -4.42
C GLU A 264 0.75 -9.09 -3.92
N ASN A 265 1.41 -9.00 -2.77
CA ASN A 265 1.94 -7.74 -2.24
C ASN A 265 0.90 -6.60 -2.22
N LEU A 266 -0.27 -6.90 -1.65
CA LEU A 266 -1.37 -5.94 -1.49
C LEU A 266 -1.41 -5.45 -0.04
N LYS A 267 -1.67 -4.15 0.16
CA LYS A 267 -1.94 -3.58 1.48
C LYS A 267 -3.40 -3.18 1.57
N PHE A 268 -4.14 -3.70 2.54
CA PHE A 268 -5.50 -3.29 2.85
C PHE A 268 -5.49 -2.48 4.14
N ASP A 269 -5.68 -1.17 4.02
CA ASP A 269 -5.58 -0.22 5.12
C ASP A 269 -6.96 0.21 5.62
N ALA A 270 -7.38 -0.38 6.75
CA ALA A 270 -8.63 -0.05 7.42
C ALA A 270 -8.49 1.05 8.47
N ASN A 271 -7.35 1.74 8.58
CA ASN A 271 -7.16 2.75 9.61
C ASN A 271 -8.07 3.97 9.46
N GLY A 272 -8.45 4.31 8.22
CA GLY A 272 -9.40 5.39 7.91
C GLY A 272 -10.87 5.06 8.24
N ILE A 273 -11.20 3.79 8.46
CA ILE A 273 -12.55 3.34 8.77
C ILE A 273 -12.88 3.66 10.24
N THR A 274 -13.71 4.69 10.45
CA THR A 274 -14.06 5.19 11.80
C THR A 274 -15.52 5.03 12.18
N GLY A 275 -16.39 4.57 11.27
CA GLY A 275 -17.81 4.35 11.52
C GLY A 275 -18.38 3.18 10.72
N ASP A 276 -19.58 2.72 11.11
CA ASP A 276 -20.26 1.54 10.56
C ASP A 276 -20.85 1.74 9.15
N ASP A 277 -20.63 2.91 8.54
CA ASP A 277 -21.15 3.28 7.22
C ASP A 277 -20.19 2.86 6.10
N LEU A 278 -19.81 1.58 6.09
CA LEU A 278 -18.98 0.96 5.05
C LEU A 278 -19.79 0.54 3.82
N GLY A 279 -21.06 0.95 3.76
CA GLY A 279 -22.08 0.37 2.90
C GLY A 279 -22.76 -0.83 3.55
N GLU A 280 -22.80 -1.94 2.83
CA GLU A 280 -23.47 -3.16 3.27
C GLU A 280 -22.87 -3.75 4.56
N LYS A 281 -23.74 -4.11 5.50
CA LYS A 281 -23.32 -4.60 6.82
C LYS A 281 -22.51 -5.88 6.67
N LYS A 282 -21.25 -5.84 7.13
CA LYS A 282 -20.29 -6.97 7.14
C LYS A 282 -19.57 -7.24 5.81
N ALA A 283 -19.40 -6.22 4.98
CA ALA A 283 -18.47 -6.23 3.85
C ALA A 283 -17.07 -6.73 4.27
N SER A 284 -16.36 -7.38 3.32
CA SER A 284 -14.99 -7.86 3.51
C SER A 284 -14.06 -7.09 2.58
N TRP A 285 -12.76 -6.97 2.87
CA TRP A 285 -11.83 -6.37 1.91
C TRP A 285 -11.72 -7.20 0.63
N LEU A 286 -11.63 -8.52 0.81
CA LEU A 286 -11.63 -9.51 -0.26
C LEU A 286 -12.84 -10.45 -0.10
N PHE A 287 -13.70 -10.49 -1.10
CA PHE A 287 -14.77 -11.47 -1.22
C PHE A 287 -14.52 -12.42 -2.38
N SER A 288 -14.73 -13.72 -2.18
CA SER A 288 -14.51 -14.71 -3.25
C SER A 288 -15.55 -15.83 -3.29
N ARG A 289 -15.97 -16.16 -4.51
CA ARG A 289 -16.68 -17.38 -4.91
C ARG A 289 -15.87 -18.24 -5.90
N GLY A 290 -14.60 -17.91 -6.09
CA GLY A 290 -13.70 -18.53 -7.06
C GLY A 290 -12.38 -18.99 -6.44
N TYR A 291 -11.50 -19.50 -7.30
CA TYR A 291 -10.18 -19.97 -6.93
C TYR A 291 -9.14 -18.85 -7.01
N PHE A 292 -8.35 -18.66 -5.96
CA PHE A 292 -7.34 -17.62 -5.89
C PHE A 292 -6.12 -18.00 -5.04
N THR A 293 -5.02 -17.29 -5.24
CA THR A 293 -3.88 -17.25 -4.34
C THR A 293 -3.72 -15.83 -3.80
N LEU A 294 -3.46 -15.70 -2.51
CA LEU A 294 -3.11 -14.44 -1.85
C LEU A 294 -1.79 -14.61 -1.11
N ASP A 295 -0.76 -13.91 -1.57
CA ASP A 295 0.57 -13.99 -1.01
C ASP A 295 1.15 -12.63 -0.62
N SER A 296 2.01 -12.62 0.41
CA SER A 296 2.84 -11.47 0.80
C SER A 296 2.06 -10.17 1.01
N SER A 297 0.81 -10.26 1.45
CA SER A 297 -0.10 -9.11 1.61
C SER A 297 -0.34 -8.75 3.07
N GLU A 298 -0.79 -7.54 3.32
CA GLU A 298 -1.03 -7.00 4.66
C GLU A 298 -2.46 -6.47 4.80
N PHE A 299 -3.09 -6.78 5.94
CA PHE A 299 -4.34 -6.16 6.37
C PHE A 299 -4.10 -5.44 7.70
N VAL A 300 -4.20 -4.11 7.69
CA VAL A 300 -3.94 -3.28 8.87
C VAL A 300 -5.19 -2.58 9.35
N GLY A 301 -5.23 -2.33 10.66
CA GLY A 301 -6.27 -1.49 11.26
C GLY A 301 -7.67 -2.08 11.26
N LEU A 302 -7.84 -3.38 10.98
CA LEU A 302 -9.15 -4.04 10.92
C LEU A 302 -9.90 -3.79 12.23
N SER A 303 -11.18 -3.40 12.14
CA SER A 303 -11.97 -3.06 13.33
C SER A 303 -13.01 -4.13 13.61
N GLY A 304 -12.84 -4.86 14.70
CA GLY A 304 -13.77 -5.94 15.05
C GLY A 304 -15.22 -5.52 15.32
N SER A 305 -15.47 -4.22 15.53
CA SER A 305 -16.80 -3.69 15.79
C SER A 305 -17.51 -3.16 14.53
N ILE A 306 -16.73 -2.82 13.50
CA ILE A 306 -17.20 -2.03 12.34
C ILE A 306 -17.07 -2.87 11.07
N GLN A 307 -15.89 -3.45 10.86
CA GLN A 307 -15.47 -4.12 9.65
C GLN A 307 -15.12 -5.58 9.97
N ASN A 308 -16.04 -6.49 9.68
CA ASN A 308 -16.10 -7.76 10.39
C ASN A 308 -15.25 -8.89 9.77
N ASN A 309 -14.75 -8.75 8.53
CA ASN A 309 -13.85 -9.73 7.93
C ASN A 309 -12.82 -9.09 7.00
N ALA A 310 -11.56 -9.57 7.03
CA ALA A 310 -10.59 -9.19 6.01
C ALA A 310 -10.90 -9.95 4.71
N ILE A 311 -11.04 -11.27 4.82
CA ILE A 311 -11.32 -12.16 3.70
C ILE A 311 -12.59 -12.97 3.97
N ARG A 312 -13.48 -13.06 2.99
CA ARG A 312 -14.65 -13.92 2.98
C ARG A 312 -14.62 -14.84 1.76
N ILE A 313 -14.55 -16.14 2.00
CA ILE A 313 -14.69 -17.17 0.97
C ILE A 313 -16.06 -17.83 1.12
N ASN A 314 -16.90 -17.68 0.10
CA ASN A 314 -18.20 -18.32 0.03
C ASN A 314 -18.11 -19.63 -0.76
N CYS A 315 -18.17 -20.74 -0.05
CA CYS A 315 -17.99 -22.09 -0.60
C CYS A 315 -19.26 -22.71 -1.18
N SER A 316 -20.35 -21.96 -1.36
CA SER A 316 -21.53 -22.46 -2.06
C SER A 316 -21.25 -22.70 -3.55
N SER A 317 -20.18 -22.09 -4.07
CA SER A 317 -19.65 -22.32 -5.41
C SER A 317 -18.65 -23.48 -5.41
N ASN A 318 -18.76 -24.39 -6.38
CA ASN A 318 -17.76 -25.43 -6.62
C ASN A 318 -16.36 -24.84 -6.91
N ASN A 319 -16.30 -23.62 -7.43
CA ASN A 319 -15.04 -23.00 -7.87
C ASN A 319 -14.27 -22.44 -6.66
N ALA A 320 -14.99 -21.98 -5.63
CA ALA A 320 -14.39 -21.61 -4.34
C ALA A 320 -13.79 -22.79 -3.57
N ARG A 321 -14.11 -24.03 -3.98
CA ARG A 321 -13.62 -25.26 -3.34
C ARG A 321 -12.37 -25.84 -4.00
N PHE A 322 -11.76 -25.11 -4.92
CA PHE A 322 -10.73 -25.67 -5.81
C PHE A 322 -9.32 -25.71 -5.20
N GLY A 323 -9.09 -25.09 -4.05
CA GLY A 323 -7.75 -25.12 -3.43
C GLY A 323 -7.15 -23.77 -3.07
N SER A 324 -7.94 -22.71 -2.85
CA SER A 324 -7.40 -21.35 -2.67
C SER A 324 -6.33 -21.31 -1.58
N GLN A 325 -5.28 -20.51 -1.81
CA GLN A 325 -4.12 -20.43 -0.92
C GLN A 325 -4.00 -19.03 -0.34
N ILE A 326 -3.78 -18.94 0.97
CA ILE A 326 -3.56 -17.69 1.69
C ILE A 326 -2.24 -17.87 2.46
N THR A 327 -1.16 -17.27 1.96
CA THR A 327 0.20 -17.51 2.44
C THR A 327 1.00 -16.24 2.69
N ASN A 328 1.90 -16.28 3.68
CA ASN A 328 2.85 -15.19 3.95
C ASN A 328 2.21 -13.81 4.18
N ASN A 329 0.95 -13.77 4.64
CA ASN A 329 0.24 -12.52 4.88
C ASN A 329 0.30 -12.11 6.36
N THR A 330 0.12 -10.81 6.61
CA THR A 330 -0.04 -10.27 7.96
C THR A 330 -1.44 -9.70 8.15
N PHE A 331 -2.10 -10.06 9.25
CA PHE A 331 -3.42 -9.56 9.62
C PHE A 331 -3.35 -8.91 11.00
N THR A 332 -3.69 -7.63 11.08
CA THR A 332 -3.66 -6.86 12.32
C THR A 332 -5.05 -6.30 12.63
N ILE A 333 -5.61 -6.72 13.78
CA ILE A 333 -6.91 -6.27 14.27
C ILE A 333 -6.77 -5.31 15.45
N LYS A 334 -7.56 -4.23 15.44
CA LYS A 334 -7.81 -3.37 16.59
C LYS A 334 -8.81 -4.09 17.51
N SER A 335 -8.45 -4.26 18.78
CA SER A 335 -9.29 -4.93 19.79
C SER A 335 -10.74 -4.40 19.80
N GLY A 336 -11.72 -5.30 19.77
CA GLY A 336 -13.16 -4.96 19.78
C GLY A 336 -14.00 -6.03 19.06
N GLY A 337 -15.34 -5.97 19.17
CA GLY A 337 -16.23 -6.73 18.27
C GLY A 337 -17.06 -7.88 18.83
N SER A 338 -18.09 -8.28 18.07
CA SER A 338 -18.97 -9.42 18.38
C SER A 338 -18.82 -10.62 17.44
N ASP A 339 -18.29 -10.45 16.23
CA ASP A 339 -18.19 -11.49 15.20
C ASP A 339 -17.00 -11.24 14.25
N VAL A 340 -15.76 -11.60 14.61
CA VAL A 340 -14.59 -11.26 13.77
C VAL A 340 -13.80 -12.48 13.36
N GLY A 341 -13.63 -12.61 12.04
CA GLY A 341 -12.73 -13.53 11.35
C GLY A 341 -11.76 -12.73 10.48
N GLY A 342 -10.45 -12.77 10.72
CA GLY A 342 -9.49 -12.25 9.73
C GLY A 342 -9.73 -12.92 8.38
N ILE A 343 -9.89 -14.25 8.42
CA ILE A 343 -10.28 -15.08 7.30
C ILE A 343 -11.56 -15.82 7.68
N LYS A 344 -12.60 -15.71 6.86
CA LYS A 344 -13.87 -16.39 7.05
C LYS A 344 -14.18 -17.32 5.89
N VAL A 345 -14.36 -18.61 6.18
CA VAL A 345 -14.57 -19.67 5.20
C VAL A 345 -15.90 -20.40 5.46
N GLY A 346 -16.77 -20.48 4.45
CA GLY A 346 -18.03 -21.24 4.51
C GLY A 346 -19.24 -20.53 3.89
N ASP A 347 -20.40 -21.18 3.87
CA ASP A 347 -21.56 -20.78 3.04
C ASP A 347 -22.48 -19.76 3.71
N SER A 348 -22.47 -19.68 5.04
CA SER A 348 -23.35 -18.78 5.79
C SER A 348 -22.70 -18.20 7.05
N SER A 349 -23.49 -17.57 7.91
CA SER A 349 -23.01 -16.97 9.17
C SER A 349 -22.37 -17.96 10.14
N SER A 350 -22.63 -19.27 10.01
CA SER A 350 -22.19 -20.34 10.93
C SER A 350 -20.88 -21.06 10.54
N ALA A 351 -20.13 -20.58 9.55
CA ALA A 351 -18.98 -21.30 8.96
C ALA A 351 -19.31 -22.70 8.38
N GLU A 352 -20.57 -23.11 8.41
CA GLU A 352 -21.04 -24.37 7.83
C GLU A 352 -21.03 -24.31 6.30
N ILE A 353 -20.65 -25.43 5.70
CA ILE A 353 -20.74 -25.68 4.27
C ILE A 353 -22.03 -26.48 4.05
N LYS A 354 -22.95 -25.92 3.28
CA LYS A 354 -24.24 -26.54 2.96
C LYS A 354 -24.06 -27.34 1.67
N ASP A 355 -23.49 -28.54 1.79
CA ASP A 355 -23.56 -29.53 0.73
C ASP A 355 -24.00 -30.86 1.31
N THR A 356 -25.17 -31.34 0.88
CA THR A 356 -25.74 -32.61 1.32
C THR A 356 -25.21 -33.81 0.53
N ASP A 357 -24.50 -33.60 -0.59
CA ASP A 357 -24.23 -34.67 -1.55
C ASP A 357 -22.74 -34.96 -1.79
N ASN A 358 -21.78 -34.02 -1.65
CA ASN A 358 -20.35 -34.33 -1.84
C ASN A 358 -19.38 -33.37 -1.13
N ASN A 359 -18.52 -33.93 -0.26
CA ASN A 359 -17.30 -33.36 0.32
C ASN A 359 -17.42 -31.98 1.01
N ASN A 360 -17.60 -32.00 2.33
CA ASN A 360 -17.75 -30.86 3.26
C ASN A 360 -16.49 -29.99 3.40
N THR A 361 -15.70 -29.78 2.36
CA THR A 361 -14.41 -29.08 2.44
C THR A 361 -14.35 -27.96 1.41
N CYS A 362 -14.11 -26.73 1.87
CA CYS A 362 -13.74 -25.63 0.97
C CYS A 362 -12.32 -25.81 0.40
N ASN A 363 -11.55 -26.75 0.96
CA ASN A 363 -10.20 -27.08 0.53
C ASN A 363 -9.28 -25.84 0.49
N VAL A 364 -9.43 -24.91 1.43
CA VAL A 364 -8.61 -23.69 1.48
C VAL A 364 -7.34 -23.97 2.28
N THR A 365 -6.18 -23.56 1.77
CA THR A 365 -4.90 -23.66 2.49
C THR A 365 -4.55 -22.31 3.11
N VAL A 366 -4.28 -22.29 4.42
CA VAL A 366 -3.91 -21.07 5.17
C VAL A 366 -2.64 -21.34 5.96
N GLU A 367 -1.50 -20.78 5.54
CA GLU A 367 -0.18 -21.11 6.08
C GLU A 367 0.80 -19.94 6.08
N SER A 368 1.81 -19.97 6.95
CA SER A 368 2.83 -18.91 7.04
C SER A 368 2.27 -17.50 7.27
N ASN A 369 1.04 -17.37 7.75
CA ASN A 369 0.45 -16.06 8.04
C ASN A 369 0.71 -15.66 9.48
N THR A 370 0.80 -14.35 9.71
CA THR A 370 0.90 -13.76 11.05
C THR A 370 -0.41 -13.05 11.39
N PHE A 371 -0.99 -13.39 12.54
CA PHE A 371 -2.23 -12.80 13.06
C PHE A 371 -1.94 -12.07 14.36
N ASN A 372 -2.05 -10.74 14.35
CA ASN A 372 -1.76 -9.89 15.50
C ASN A 372 -3.06 -9.37 16.14
N GLY A 373 -3.21 -9.56 17.45
CA GLY A 373 -4.36 -9.05 18.22
C GLY A 373 -5.61 -9.92 18.18
N TYR A 374 -5.53 -11.09 17.53
CA TYR A 374 -6.58 -12.10 17.54
C TYR A 374 -6.50 -12.97 18.80
N LYS A 375 -7.64 -13.45 19.29
CA LYS A 375 -7.72 -14.25 20.53
C LYS A 375 -7.45 -15.74 20.29
N THR A 376 -7.94 -16.24 19.15
CA THR A 376 -7.93 -17.66 18.80
C THR A 376 -7.50 -17.80 17.36
N LEU A 377 -6.68 -18.80 17.05
CA LEU A 377 -6.21 -19.01 15.68
C LEU A 377 -7.32 -19.56 14.77
N LEU A 378 -7.98 -20.65 15.18
CA LEU A 378 -8.98 -21.36 14.38
C LEU A 378 -10.17 -21.76 15.25
N SER A 379 -11.38 -21.39 14.84
CA SER A 379 -12.62 -21.78 15.50
C SER A 379 -13.79 -21.73 14.51
N ALA A 380 -14.72 -22.68 14.65
CA ALA A 380 -16.05 -22.60 14.03
C ALA A 380 -17.09 -21.96 14.96
N ASP A 381 -16.72 -21.71 16.22
CA ASP A 381 -17.55 -21.02 17.21
C ASP A 381 -17.20 -19.52 17.24
N ASN A 382 -18.24 -18.69 17.39
CA ASN A 382 -18.17 -17.25 17.49
C ASN A 382 -18.81 -16.71 18.79
N THR A 383 -18.97 -17.56 19.80
CA THR A 383 -19.39 -17.13 21.15
C THR A 383 -18.38 -16.16 21.76
N SER A 384 -18.75 -15.48 22.86
CA SER A 384 -17.91 -14.49 23.54
C SER A 384 -16.49 -14.99 23.86
N ASP A 385 -16.34 -16.29 24.05
CA ASP A 385 -15.07 -16.93 24.38
C ASP A 385 -14.16 -17.07 23.16
N PHE A 386 -14.71 -17.06 21.94
CA PHE A 386 -14.01 -17.24 20.67
C PHE A 386 -14.14 -16.04 19.72
N ARG A 387 -14.70 -14.92 20.17
CA ARG A 387 -14.67 -13.66 19.42
C ARG A 387 -13.24 -13.27 19.07
N ASN A 388 -13.07 -12.66 17.90
CA ASN A 388 -11.78 -12.32 17.31
C ASN A 388 -10.94 -13.56 17.03
N THR A 389 -11.56 -14.53 16.38
CA THR A 389 -10.86 -15.67 15.81
C THR A 389 -10.16 -15.22 14.52
N ALA A 390 -8.89 -15.58 14.34
CA ALA A 390 -8.15 -15.27 13.12
C ALA A 390 -8.76 -15.97 11.90
N ILE A 391 -9.01 -17.28 12.01
CA ILE A 391 -9.59 -18.12 10.97
C ILE A 391 -10.94 -18.68 11.45
N TYR A 392 -12.04 -18.05 11.02
CA TYR A 392 -13.38 -18.51 11.32
C TYR A 392 -13.86 -19.51 10.26
N ALA A 393 -13.70 -20.79 10.57
CA ALA A 393 -13.95 -21.90 9.65
C ALA A 393 -14.22 -23.21 10.41
N GLN A 394 -14.94 -24.14 9.77
CA GLN A 394 -14.91 -25.54 10.20
C GLN A 394 -13.50 -26.10 10.02
N PRO A 395 -12.91 -26.83 10.99
CA PRO A 395 -11.55 -27.36 10.85
C PRO A 395 -11.35 -28.27 9.63
N SER A 396 -12.40 -28.94 9.16
CA SER A 396 -12.34 -29.74 7.93
C SER A 396 -12.34 -28.91 6.64
N ALA A 397 -12.74 -27.64 6.71
CA ALA A 397 -12.85 -26.76 5.54
C ALA A 397 -11.51 -26.13 5.14
N VAL A 398 -10.56 -26.08 6.06
CA VAL A 398 -9.26 -25.42 5.91
C VAL A 398 -8.12 -26.38 6.22
N ASN A 399 -7.04 -26.27 5.49
CA ASN A 399 -5.78 -26.91 5.81
C ASN A 399 -4.80 -25.87 6.36
N THR A 400 -4.41 -26.03 7.62
CA THR A 400 -3.46 -25.13 8.30
C THR A 400 -2.15 -25.83 8.69
N ALA A 401 -1.90 -27.05 8.19
CA ALA A 401 -0.84 -27.94 8.66
C ALA A 401 -0.01 -28.59 7.53
N ALA A 402 -0.15 -28.15 6.28
CA ALA A 402 0.48 -28.73 5.09
C ALA A 402 1.89 -28.21 4.78
N GLY A 403 2.37 -27.10 5.35
CA GLY A 403 3.64 -26.50 4.89
C GLY A 403 4.45 -25.68 5.89
N LYS A 404 3.86 -24.74 6.64
CA LYS A 404 4.52 -23.95 7.72
C LYS A 404 3.47 -23.39 8.68
N GLU A 405 3.84 -23.18 9.95
CA GLU A 405 2.91 -22.73 10.99
C GLU A 405 2.38 -21.31 10.77
N ASN A 406 1.11 -21.09 11.07
CA ASN A 406 0.56 -19.75 11.26
C ASN A 406 0.91 -19.25 12.67
N ILE A 407 1.22 -17.96 12.78
CA ILE A 407 1.62 -17.32 14.03
C ILE A 407 0.43 -16.51 14.58
N LEU A 408 0.13 -16.66 15.86
CA LEU A 408 -0.87 -15.86 16.59
C LEU A 408 -0.15 -15.08 17.69
N ASN A 409 -0.21 -13.75 17.63
CA ASN A 409 0.45 -12.82 18.56
C ASN A 409 -0.54 -12.00 19.39
#